data_AF-A0A3L6TPH8-F1
#
_entry.id   AF-A0A3L6TPH8-F1
#
_cell.length_a   1.000
_cell.length_b   1.000
_cell.length_c   1.000
_cell.angle_alpha   90.00
_cell.angle_beta   90.00
_cell.angle_gamma   90.00
#
_symmetry.space_group_name_H-M   'P 1'
#
loop_
_entity.id
_entity.type
_entity.pdbx_description
1 polymer ?
#
loop_
_entity_poly.entity_id
_entity_poly.type
_entity_poly.pdbx_seq_one_letter_code
_entity_poly.pdbx_strand_id
1 'polypeptide(L)'
;MAIGDDNIILNPEFDDGLDNWAGNGCKIELHDALDDGKVLPANGKYFVVNHSFILAFALGTSCYATGVVQYSICGAAKSLAYITSTFLHKLEYGANIIQNSNLDDGINGWFPLGPCTLSVHDGAPRVLPPMAQESLALDDEPLNGKHIHVTNRMQTWMGPAQIVTDKLTLYATYQVSAWVRVGAQAGGAPQNINIAVAADSQWLNGGQVLARDERWYEGPDAGVDLMVAGLQVFPVDRKARVKHLKRLTDKVRKRDVVVKVTGADGGAVKQDAGGVEVRVRQVSNSFPLGSCIMRTNMDNEDFVDFCSGASSSVDNAVQQWVKTLSADDLSAAVKIRLTGLLTRYKGKFRHYDVNNEMLHGSFYQDKLGKDIRATMFKTAAELDPDALLFVNDYNVESMCDIRATPETYIQQIIGLQEQGAPVGGVGLQGHVSNPVGPVIRSVLDRLAVLGLPIWFTEVDVSSANEHVRADDLEVMLREAYAHPAVEGVMLWGFWELFMSRDDAHLVDAEGQVNEAGRRLLQLKREWLTHAHGHADDNGEFKFRGHHGEYHVDVTTPTGKISQTFTVDKDDAPLVLNIKV
;
A
#
# COMPACT_ATOMS: atom_id res chain seq x y z
N MET A 1 -26.00 -35.83 38.59
CA MET A 1 -24.72 -36.32 39.15
C MET A 1 -23.74 -36.32 37.99
N ALA A 2 -22.64 -35.59 38.11
CA ALA A 2 -21.78 -35.14 37.03
C ALA A 2 -21.04 -36.28 36.31
N ILE A 3 -20.81 -36.10 35.00
CA ILE A 3 -19.91 -36.89 34.16
C ILE A 3 -18.54 -36.19 34.24
N GLY A 4 -17.48 -36.93 34.57
CA GLY A 4 -16.14 -36.43 34.80
C GLY A 4 -15.36 -36.11 33.53
N ASP A 5 -14.41 -35.19 33.67
CA ASP A 5 -13.51 -34.68 32.64
C ASP A 5 -12.53 -35.75 32.12
N ASP A 6 -12.83 -36.31 30.96
CA ASP A 6 -11.84 -37.04 30.14
C ASP A 6 -11.10 -36.04 29.25
N ASN A 7 -10.08 -35.36 29.80
CA ASN A 7 -9.14 -34.59 28.98
C ASN A 7 -8.23 -35.57 28.22
N ILE A 8 -8.37 -35.59 26.89
CA ILE A 8 -7.63 -36.48 25.96
C ILE A 8 -6.14 -36.09 25.85
N ILE A 9 -5.78 -34.89 26.32
CA ILE A 9 -4.43 -34.32 26.26
C ILE A 9 -3.71 -34.60 27.57
N LEU A 10 -2.57 -35.31 27.50
CA LEU A 10 -1.70 -35.60 28.64
C LEU A 10 -0.84 -34.37 28.97
N ASN A 11 -0.71 -34.02 30.25
CA ASN A 11 0.03 -32.86 30.75
C ASN A 11 -0.40 -31.50 30.10
N PRO A 12 -1.69 -31.11 30.14
CA PRO A 12 -2.17 -29.89 29.50
C PRO A 12 -1.75 -28.61 30.25
N GLU A 13 -1.30 -28.73 31.50
CA GLU A 13 -0.95 -27.59 32.37
C GLU A 13 0.57 -27.39 32.52
N PHE A 14 1.39 -28.25 31.89
CA PHE A 14 2.86 -28.21 31.92
C PHE A 14 3.47 -28.25 33.33
N ASP A 15 2.82 -28.94 34.26
CA ASP A 15 3.29 -29.09 35.63
C ASP A 15 4.53 -30.00 35.72
N ASP A 16 4.62 -30.97 34.81
CA ASP A 16 5.78 -31.86 34.65
C ASP A 16 6.75 -31.37 33.55
N GLY A 17 6.75 -30.07 33.25
CA GLY A 17 7.54 -29.52 32.15
C GLY A 17 6.97 -29.88 30.77
N LEU A 18 7.84 -30.17 29.79
CA LEU A 18 7.46 -30.55 28.42
C LEU A 18 7.30 -32.07 28.23
N ASP A 19 7.26 -32.84 29.31
CA ASP A 19 7.07 -34.28 29.24
C ASP A 19 5.71 -34.60 28.56
N ASN A 20 5.76 -35.52 27.58
CA ASN A 20 4.66 -35.88 26.66
C ASN A 20 4.34 -34.85 25.56
N TRP A 21 5.14 -33.80 25.41
CA TRP A 21 5.08 -32.86 24.29
C TRP A 21 6.33 -33.01 23.42
N ALA A 22 6.14 -33.10 22.10
CA ALA A 22 7.24 -33.19 21.14
C ALA A 22 7.07 -32.14 20.04
N GLY A 23 8.06 -31.27 19.87
CA GLY A 23 8.15 -30.41 18.69
C GLY A 23 8.56 -31.27 17.50
N ASN A 24 7.68 -31.43 16.52
CA ASN A 24 7.88 -32.27 15.33
C ASN A 24 9.08 -31.76 14.48
N GLY A 25 10.31 -32.04 14.91
CA GLY A 25 11.56 -31.51 14.34
C GLY A 25 12.00 -30.14 14.85
N CYS A 26 11.30 -29.55 15.82
CA CYS A 26 11.60 -28.22 16.37
C CYS A 26 12.00 -28.29 17.84
N LYS A 27 12.89 -27.40 18.29
CA LYS A 27 13.22 -27.26 19.71
C LYS A 27 12.08 -26.51 20.41
N ILE A 28 11.54 -27.10 21.48
CA ILE A 28 10.50 -26.52 22.33
C ILE A 28 11.09 -26.15 23.69
N GLU A 29 10.72 -24.98 24.20
CA GLU A 29 11.14 -24.46 25.53
C GLU A 29 9.92 -23.91 26.28
N LEU A 30 9.85 -24.14 27.59
CA LEU A 30 8.73 -23.76 28.46
C LEU A 30 9.06 -22.47 29.24
N HIS A 31 8.13 -21.52 29.27
CA HIS A 31 8.31 -20.21 29.92
C HIS A 31 7.11 -19.83 30.81
N ASP A 32 7.39 -19.09 31.89
CA ASP A 32 6.37 -18.48 32.75
C ASP A 32 5.82 -17.19 32.11
N ALA A 33 4.50 -16.99 32.16
CA ALA A 33 3.87 -15.77 31.66
C ALA A 33 4.15 -14.59 32.62
N LEU A 34 4.73 -13.50 32.10
CA LEU A 34 5.01 -12.29 32.88
C LEU A 34 3.85 -11.29 32.80
N ASP A 35 3.60 -10.64 33.94
CA ASP A 35 2.39 -9.89 34.28
C ASP A 35 2.45 -8.43 33.79
N ASP A 36 2.06 -8.15 32.54
CA ASP A 36 1.65 -6.79 32.11
C ASP A 36 0.65 -6.69 30.91
N GLY A 37 -0.13 -7.75 30.64
CA GLY A 37 -1.52 -7.60 30.18
C GLY A 37 -1.82 -7.68 28.66
N LYS A 38 -2.65 -8.68 28.28
CA LYS A 38 -4.05 -8.47 27.84
C LYS A 38 -4.85 -9.75 27.54
N VAL A 39 -4.22 -10.94 27.53
CA VAL A 39 -4.90 -12.24 27.68
C VAL A 39 -3.94 -13.20 28.41
N LEU A 40 -4.40 -13.86 29.47
CA LEU A 40 -3.67 -14.94 30.14
C LEU A 40 -4.09 -16.29 29.52
N PRO A 41 -3.17 -17.23 29.21
CA PRO A 41 -3.54 -18.63 29.13
C PRO A 41 -4.06 -19.08 30.49
N ALA A 42 -5.06 -19.97 30.53
CA ALA A 42 -5.79 -20.31 31.76
C ALA A 42 -4.88 -20.62 32.98
N ASN A 43 -3.67 -21.14 32.74
CA ASN A 43 -2.75 -21.62 33.79
C ASN A 43 -1.35 -20.96 33.80
N GLY A 44 -1.15 -19.80 33.15
CA GLY A 44 0.06 -18.98 33.35
C GLY A 44 1.40 -19.49 32.80
N LYS A 45 1.43 -20.61 32.06
CA LYS A 45 2.63 -21.14 31.36
C LYS A 45 2.37 -21.33 29.86
N TYR A 46 3.41 -21.22 29.02
CA TYR A 46 3.35 -21.41 27.57
C TYR A 46 4.67 -21.98 27.00
N PHE A 47 4.64 -22.57 25.79
CA PHE A 47 5.84 -23.02 25.07
C PHE A 47 6.04 -22.26 23.75
N VAL A 48 7.31 -22.09 23.35
CA VAL A 48 7.68 -21.48 22.06
C VAL A 48 8.33 -22.54 21.16
N VAL A 49 7.95 -22.56 19.88
CA VAL A 49 8.54 -23.41 18.84
C VAL A 49 9.57 -22.59 18.07
N ASN A 50 10.85 -22.98 18.10
CA ASN A 50 11.87 -22.35 17.27
C ASN A 50 11.85 -22.93 15.84
N HIS A 51 11.43 -22.12 14.89
CA HIS A 51 11.34 -22.46 13.46
C HIS A 51 12.66 -22.16 12.73
N SER A 52 13.05 -22.99 11.76
CA SER A 52 14.23 -22.74 10.92
C SER A 52 13.84 -21.92 9.68
N PHE A 53 14.38 -20.69 9.57
CA PHE A 53 14.22 -19.79 8.43
C PHE A 53 15.48 -19.76 7.54
N ILE A 54 15.29 -20.03 6.24
CA ILE A 54 16.32 -19.97 5.20
C ILE A 54 15.93 -18.86 4.21
N LEU A 55 16.80 -17.87 4.00
CA LEU A 55 16.65 -16.96 2.87
C LEU A 55 17.34 -17.58 1.66
N ALA A 56 16.60 -17.75 0.57
CA ALA A 56 17.09 -18.39 -0.63
C ALA A 56 16.62 -17.65 -1.90
N PHE A 57 17.55 -17.49 -2.83
CA PHE A 57 17.27 -16.90 -4.13
C PHE A 57 16.91 -18.04 -5.08
N ALA A 58 15.64 -18.09 -5.43
CA ALA A 58 15.00 -19.14 -6.21
C ALA A 58 14.29 -18.48 -7.40
N LEU A 59 13.99 -19.21 -8.45
CA LEU A 59 13.10 -18.77 -9.51
C LEU A 59 11.83 -19.59 -9.38
N GLY A 60 10.69 -18.99 -9.72
CA GLY A 60 9.40 -19.63 -9.56
C GLY A 60 8.94 -20.33 -10.82
N THR A 61 8.28 -21.49 -10.69
CA THR A 61 7.30 -21.96 -11.67
C THR A 61 5.92 -21.80 -11.06
N SER A 62 5.14 -20.84 -11.57
CA SER A 62 3.69 -20.63 -11.44
C SER A 62 3.04 -20.80 -10.04
N CYS A 63 2.65 -19.65 -9.46
CA CYS A 63 1.33 -19.29 -8.89
C CYS A 63 1.51 -18.32 -7.71
N TYR A 64 1.18 -17.05 -7.98
CA TYR A 64 0.92 -15.93 -7.07
C TYR A 64 2.10 -15.30 -6.30
N ALA A 65 2.09 -13.96 -6.26
CA ALA A 65 3.06 -13.00 -5.72
C ALA A 65 4.30 -12.69 -6.61
N THR A 66 4.32 -11.48 -7.18
CA THR A 66 5.53 -10.77 -7.63
C THR A 66 5.75 -9.50 -6.78
N GLY A 67 6.82 -8.73 -6.93
CA GLY A 67 7.07 -7.53 -6.10
C GLY A 67 7.87 -7.77 -4.80
N VAL A 68 9.09 -7.24 -4.81
CA VAL A 68 9.94 -6.81 -3.68
C VAL A 68 9.38 -7.09 -2.29
N VAL A 69 10.09 -7.88 -1.49
CA VAL A 69 9.61 -8.19 -0.14
C VAL A 69 9.93 -7.13 0.89
N GLN A 70 8.87 -6.74 1.60
CA GLN A 70 8.93 -6.51 3.03
C GLN A 70 8.14 -7.63 3.72
N TYR A 71 8.73 -8.47 4.58
CA TYR A 71 7.99 -9.50 5.34
C TYR A 71 7.56 -8.99 6.70
N SER A 72 6.26 -9.00 7.00
CA SER A 72 5.78 -9.15 8.38
C SER A 72 5.76 -10.64 8.69
N ILE A 73 6.61 -11.12 9.61
CA ILE A 73 6.59 -12.52 10.07
C ILE A 73 5.39 -12.70 11.02
N CYS A 74 4.19 -12.63 10.48
CA CYS A 74 2.94 -12.99 11.16
C CYS A 74 2.43 -14.37 10.70
N GLY A 75 2.81 -14.81 9.49
CA GLY A 75 2.15 -15.94 8.81
C GLY A 75 2.59 -17.35 9.25
N ALA A 76 3.78 -17.52 9.83
CA ALA A 76 4.29 -18.83 10.24
C ALA A 76 3.90 -19.24 11.67
N ALA A 77 3.43 -18.30 12.49
CA ALA A 77 2.92 -18.57 13.84
C ALA A 77 1.38 -18.59 13.82
N LYS A 78 0.78 -19.54 13.09
CA LYS A 78 -0.65 -19.87 13.26
C LYS A 78 -0.83 -20.70 14.53
N SER A 79 -0.61 -20.07 15.67
CA SER A 79 -1.15 -20.33 17.01
C SER A 79 -0.24 -19.66 18.04
N LEU A 80 -0.87 -19.01 19.04
CA LEU A 80 -0.32 -18.44 20.28
C LEU A 80 0.09 -16.96 20.33
N ALA A 81 -0.73 -16.24 21.11
CA ALA A 81 -0.51 -15.15 22.08
C ALA A 81 0.53 -14.02 21.85
N TYR A 82 -0.04 -12.81 21.86
CA TYR A 82 0.51 -11.46 22.09
C TYR A 82 1.93 -11.33 22.66
N ILE A 83 2.80 -10.63 21.93
CA ILE A 83 4.07 -10.08 22.43
C ILE A 83 3.85 -8.67 22.98
N THR A 84 4.33 -8.40 24.20
CA THR A 84 4.25 -7.09 24.86
C THR A 84 5.31 -6.11 24.31
N SER A 85 5.02 -4.81 24.43
CA SER A 85 5.76 -3.66 23.89
C SER A 85 7.26 -3.59 24.22
N THR A 86 7.74 -4.37 25.19
CA THR A 86 9.09 -4.33 25.74
C THR A 86 10.12 -5.07 24.87
N PHE A 87 9.71 -6.06 24.06
CA PHE A 87 10.63 -6.80 23.18
C PHE A 87 11.02 -6.04 21.89
N LEU A 88 10.12 -5.19 21.38
CA LEU A 88 10.39 -4.37 20.19
C LEU A 88 11.44 -3.25 20.42
N HIS A 89 11.74 -2.91 21.68
CA HIS A 89 12.72 -1.87 22.01
C HIS A 89 14.19 -2.27 21.80
N LYS A 90 14.48 -3.53 21.43
CA LYS A 90 15.84 -4.02 21.13
C LYS A 90 16.13 -4.27 19.64
N LEU A 91 15.18 -3.97 18.75
CA LEU A 91 15.36 -4.20 17.32
C LEU A 91 16.21 -3.07 16.71
N GLU A 92 17.35 -3.41 16.13
CA GLU A 92 18.22 -2.45 15.43
C GLU A 92 17.67 -2.21 14.01
N TYR A 93 16.81 -1.20 13.88
CA TYR A 93 16.22 -0.82 12.59
C TYR A 93 17.28 -0.36 11.59
N GLY A 94 17.16 -0.83 10.35
CA GLY A 94 18.11 -0.53 9.27
C GLY A 94 19.41 -1.34 9.28
N ALA A 95 19.65 -2.17 10.30
CA ALA A 95 20.78 -3.09 10.29
C ALA A 95 20.52 -4.27 9.36
N ASN A 96 21.47 -4.52 8.44
CA ASN A 96 21.39 -5.65 7.52
C ASN A 96 21.65 -6.96 8.26
N ILE A 97 20.67 -7.88 8.24
CA ILE A 97 20.79 -9.20 8.87
C ILE A 97 21.62 -10.17 8.01
N ILE A 98 21.91 -9.84 6.76
CA ILE A 98 22.72 -10.69 5.89
C ILE A 98 24.20 -10.56 6.24
N GLN A 99 24.79 -11.70 6.58
CA GLN A 99 26.24 -11.80 6.80
C GLN A 99 26.97 -11.77 5.47
N ASN A 100 28.12 -11.07 5.46
CA ASN A 100 28.98 -10.95 4.29
C ASN A 100 28.19 -10.51 3.03
N SER A 101 27.26 -9.57 3.19
CA SER A 101 26.45 -9.02 2.09
C SER A 101 27.28 -8.23 1.08
N ASN A 102 28.40 -7.66 1.52
CA ASN A 102 29.39 -7.00 0.66
C ASN A 102 30.35 -7.99 -0.02
N LEU A 103 30.38 -9.28 0.35
CA LEU A 103 31.24 -10.29 -0.29
C LEU A 103 32.74 -9.98 -0.18
N ASP A 104 33.17 -9.34 0.91
CA ASP A 104 34.59 -9.10 1.18
C ASP A 104 35.33 -10.37 1.61
N ASP A 105 34.60 -11.35 2.14
CA ASP A 105 35.10 -12.67 2.50
C ASP A 105 34.59 -13.76 1.52
N GLY A 106 34.59 -13.45 0.23
CA GLY A 106 34.13 -14.37 -0.82
C GLY A 106 32.67 -14.82 -0.61
N ILE A 107 32.41 -16.12 -0.76
CA ILE A 107 31.08 -16.72 -0.53
C ILE A 107 30.85 -17.16 0.93
N ASN A 108 31.69 -16.75 1.90
CA ASN A 108 31.52 -17.18 3.29
C ASN A 108 30.14 -16.76 3.82
N GLY A 109 29.45 -17.67 4.51
CA GLY A 109 28.06 -17.50 4.95
C GLY A 109 27.00 -17.71 3.86
N TRP A 110 27.39 -17.99 2.62
CA TRP A 110 26.48 -18.32 1.51
C TRP A 110 26.66 -19.77 1.08
N PHE A 111 25.56 -20.43 0.71
CA PHE A 111 25.60 -21.79 0.17
C PHE A 111 24.72 -21.93 -1.07
N PRO A 112 25.08 -22.82 -2.02
CA PRO A 112 24.22 -23.13 -3.15
C PRO A 112 23.02 -23.93 -2.67
N LEU A 113 21.82 -23.41 -2.90
CA LEU A 113 20.60 -24.17 -2.79
C LEU A 113 20.42 -24.99 -4.07
N GLY A 114 20.53 -26.30 -3.94
CA GLY A 114 20.54 -27.23 -5.08
C GLY A 114 21.90 -27.33 -5.77
N PRO A 115 22.04 -28.20 -6.78
CA PRO A 115 23.30 -28.46 -7.49
C PRO A 115 23.66 -27.32 -8.46
N CYS A 116 23.94 -26.13 -7.93
CA CYS A 116 24.47 -24.98 -8.67
C CYS A 116 25.84 -24.54 -8.12
N THR A 117 26.53 -23.66 -8.82
CA THR A 117 27.87 -23.17 -8.44
C THR A 117 27.82 -21.69 -8.09
N LEU A 118 28.40 -21.30 -6.94
CA LEU A 118 28.53 -19.91 -6.51
C LEU A 118 29.98 -19.43 -6.65
N SER A 119 30.16 -18.22 -7.15
CA SER A 119 31.45 -17.54 -7.27
C SER A 119 31.29 -16.04 -7.06
N VAL A 120 32.35 -15.32 -6.71
CA VAL A 120 32.30 -13.86 -6.51
C VAL A 120 33.02 -13.15 -7.65
N HIS A 121 32.37 -12.14 -8.23
CA HIS A 121 32.84 -11.37 -9.37
C HIS A 121 32.62 -9.87 -9.14
N ASP A 122 33.37 -9.03 -9.85
CA ASP A 122 33.20 -7.58 -9.86
C ASP A 122 32.21 -7.10 -10.95
N GLY A 123 31.74 -5.85 -10.85
CA GLY A 123 30.94 -5.19 -11.89
C GLY A 123 29.50 -4.88 -11.49
N ALA A 124 29.17 -4.96 -10.20
CA ALA A 124 27.88 -4.55 -9.66
C ALA A 124 27.80 -3.03 -9.41
N PRO A 125 26.58 -2.46 -9.34
CA PRO A 125 26.38 -1.08 -8.95
C PRO A 125 27.01 -0.78 -7.58
N ARG A 126 27.65 0.37 -7.47
CA ARG A 126 28.28 0.85 -6.22
C ARG A 126 27.33 1.67 -5.34
N VAL A 127 26.04 1.63 -5.65
CA VAL A 127 24.99 2.36 -4.94
C VAL A 127 23.98 1.36 -4.40
N LEU A 128 23.36 1.65 -3.26
CA LEU A 128 22.24 0.86 -2.76
C LEU A 128 21.08 0.86 -3.76
N PRO A 129 20.27 -0.21 -3.83
CA PRO A 129 19.03 -0.17 -4.60
C PRO A 129 18.12 0.96 -4.07
N PRO A 130 17.36 1.68 -4.93
CA PRO A 130 16.63 2.87 -4.54
C PRO A 130 15.68 2.68 -3.34
N MET A 131 15.02 1.53 -3.23
CA MET A 131 14.11 1.27 -2.10
C MET A 131 14.85 1.09 -0.77
N ALA A 132 16.07 0.55 -0.79
CA ALA A 132 16.91 0.50 0.39
C ALA A 132 17.40 1.90 0.76
N GLN A 133 17.73 2.76 -0.21
CA GLN A 133 18.13 4.14 0.04
C GLN A 133 17.03 4.97 0.71
N GLU A 134 15.76 4.77 0.35
CA GLU A 134 14.65 5.48 0.98
C GLU A 134 14.44 5.07 2.45
N SER A 135 14.69 3.81 2.77
CA SER A 135 14.44 3.24 4.10
C SER A 135 15.65 3.29 5.03
N LEU A 136 16.86 3.29 4.47
CA LEU A 136 18.14 3.29 5.19
C LEU A 136 18.75 4.69 5.15
N ALA A 137 18.77 5.36 6.29
CA ALA A 137 19.61 6.55 6.49
C ALA A 137 21.05 6.10 6.79
N LEU A 138 21.72 5.50 5.83
CA LEU A 138 23.13 5.12 5.95
C LEU A 138 24.03 6.24 5.44
N ASP A 139 25.22 6.35 6.05
CA ASP A 139 26.30 7.20 5.55
C ASP A 139 26.66 6.79 4.10
N ASP A 140 27.11 7.76 3.29
CA ASP A 140 27.38 7.70 1.83
C ASP A 140 28.45 6.66 1.39
N GLU A 141 28.75 5.63 2.18
CA GLU A 141 29.70 4.57 1.84
C GLU A 141 29.19 3.77 0.63
N PRO A 142 29.86 3.87 -0.54
CA PRO A 142 29.43 3.19 -1.75
C PRO A 142 29.64 1.67 -1.60
N LEU A 143 28.72 0.87 -2.17
CA LEU A 143 28.91 -0.58 -2.27
C LEU A 143 30.22 -0.89 -3.02
N ASN A 144 30.88 -1.99 -2.66
CA ASN A 144 32.20 -2.33 -3.21
C ASN A 144 32.17 -2.81 -4.68
N GLY A 145 30.99 -3.05 -5.25
CA GLY A 145 30.79 -3.44 -6.65
C GLY A 145 30.96 -4.94 -6.92
N LYS A 146 30.96 -5.79 -5.87
CA LYS A 146 31.00 -7.25 -6.00
C LYS A 146 29.61 -7.85 -6.11
N HIS A 147 29.52 -9.05 -6.71
CA HIS A 147 28.31 -9.85 -6.79
C HIS A 147 28.58 -11.35 -6.69
N ILE A 148 27.57 -12.11 -6.27
CA ILE A 148 27.55 -13.57 -6.37
C ILE A 148 27.11 -13.93 -7.78
N HIS A 149 27.99 -14.55 -8.56
CA HIS A 149 27.69 -15.16 -9.85
C HIS A 149 27.36 -16.64 -9.64
N VAL A 150 26.17 -17.02 -10.09
CA VAL A 150 25.54 -18.31 -9.90
C VAL A 150 25.44 -18.99 -11.26
N THR A 151 26.07 -20.14 -11.42
CA THR A 151 26.10 -20.89 -12.68
C THR A 151 25.58 -22.32 -12.50
N ASN A 152 25.40 -23.04 -13.61
CA ASN A 152 24.96 -24.45 -13.63
C ASN A 152 23.59 -24.69 -12.98
N ARG A 153 22.68 -23.72 -13.09
CA ARG A 153 21.33 -23.83 -12.53
C ARG A 153 20.45 -24.66 -13.45
N MET A 154 19.99 -25.82 -12.99
CA MET A 154 19.14 -26.72 -13.77
C MET A 154 17.65 -26.55 -13.50
N GLN A 155 17.29 -25.94 -12.37
CA GLN A 155 15.91 -25.69 -11.98
C GLN A 155 15.76 -24.28 -11.45
N THR A 156 14.54 -23.79 -11.51
CA THR A 156 14.15 -22.44 -11.12
C THR A 156 14.54 -22.20 -9.66
N TRP A 157 14.20 -23.06 -8.71
CA TRP A 157 14.51 -22.83 -7.30
C TRP A 157 16.00 -22.82 -6.88
N MET A 158 16.95 -23.10 -7.79
CA MET A 158 18.37 -23.17 -7.45
C MET A 158 19.01 -21.78 -7.36
N GLY A 159 19.86 -21.52 -6.38
CA GLY A 159 20.58 -20.26 -6.28
C GLY A 159 21.30 -20.04 -4.95
N PRO A 160 21.80 -18.83 -4.67
CA PRO A 160 22.49 -18.53 -3.43
C PRO A 160 21.51 -18.50 -2.26
N ALA A 161 21.93 -18.96 -1.09
CA ALA A 161 21.11 -18.97 0.11
C ALA A 161 21.94 -18.72 1.38
N GLN A 162 21.29 -18.19 2.42
CA GLN A 162 21.84 -18.01 3.76
C GLN A 162 20.76 -18.33 4.82
N ILE A 163 21.16 -19.00 5.91
CA ILE A 163 20.28 -19.26 7.06
C ILE A 163 20.21 -17.98 7.89
N VAL A 164 18.99 -17.50 8.16
CA VAL A 164 18.75 -16.23 8.88
C VAL A 164 17.90 -16.40 10.14
N THR A 165 17.68 -17.65 10.55
CA THR A 165 16.78 -18.04 11.66
C THR A 165 16.96 -17.19 12.91
N ASP A 166 18.17 -17.13 13.46
CA ASP A 166 18.45 -16.46 14.73
C ASP A 166 18.52 -14.92 14.60
N LYS A 167 18.30 -14.39 13.40
CA LYS A 167 18.38 -12.96 13.08
C LYS A 167 17.01 -12.33 12.84
N LEU A 168 15.96 -13.14 12.76
CA LEU A 168 14.61 -12.68 12.56
C LEU A 168 13.91 -12.48 13.91
N THR A 169 13.22 -11.36 14.02
CA THR A 169 12.33 -11.05 15.13
C THR A 169 10.90 -11.21 14.66
N LEU A 170 10.13 -12.05 15.35
CA LEU A 170 8.71 -12.26 15.08
C LEU A 170 7.95 -10.92 15.13
N TYR A 171 6.93 -10.76 14.28
CA TYR A 171 6.11 -9.54 14.19
C TYR A 171 6.85 -8.25 13.78
N ALA A 172 8.13 -8.32 13.43
CA ALA A 172 8.83 -7.23 12.76
C ALA A 172 8.67 -7.33 11.24
N THR A 173 8.58 -6.17 10.59
CA THR A 173 8.51 -6.09 9.13
C THR A 173 9.90 -5.90 8.53
N TYR A 174 10.42 -6.86 7.75
CA TYR A 174 11.76 -6.84 7.17
C TYR A 174 11.73 -6.49 5.69
N GLN A 175 12.43 -5.44 5.26
CA GLN A 175 12.63 -5.13 3.85
C GLN A 175 13.79 -5.93 3.28
N VAL A 176 13.61 -6.49 2.08
CA VAL A 176 14.59 -7.19 1.28
C VAL A 176 14.82 -6.38 0.00
N SER A 177 16.08 -6.07 -0.30
CA SER A 177 16.44 -5.27 -1.46
C SER A 177 17.79 -5.71 -2.01
N ALA A 178 17.90 -5.91 -3.32
CA ALA A 178 19.12 -6.37 -3.96
C ALA A 178 19.21 -5.89 -5.41
N TRP A 179 20.42 -5.69 -5.90
CA TRP A 179 20.68 -5.65 -7.33
C TRP A 179 20.83 -7.06 -7.86
N VAL A 180 20.19 -7.36 -8.99
CA VAL A 180 20.37 -8.64 -9.66
C VAL A 180 20.50 -8.46 -11.17
N ARG A 181 21.26 -9.34 -11.81
CA ARG A 181 21.50 -9.30 -13.25
C ARG A 181 21.49 -10.71 -13.81
N VAL A 182 21.24 -10.79 -15.10
CA VAL A 182 21.09 -12.02 -15.88
C VAL A 182 22.17 -12.03 -16.96
N GLY A 183 22.82 -13.18 -17.19
CA GLY A 183 23.71 -13.34 -18.33
C GLY A 183 22.96 -13.34 -19.68
N ALA A 184 23.58 -12.85 -20.76
CA ALA A 184 23.00 -12.91 -22.10
C ALA A 184 22.60 -14.34 -22.51
N GLN A 185 21.38 -14.46 -23.04
CA GLN A 185 20.85 -15.73 -23.57
C GLN A 185 20.42 -15.59 -25.03
N ALA A 186 20.55 -16.68 -25.79
CA ALA A 186 20.04 -16.78 -27.15
C ALA A 186 18.50 -16.85 -27.12
N GLY A 187 17.81 -15.76 -27.47
CA GLY A 187 16.34 -15.77 -27.67
C GLY A 187 15.57 -14.57 -27.12
N GLY A 188 16.16 -13.72 -26.26
CA GLY A 188 15.61 -12.40 -25.90
C GLY A 188 14.28 -12.37 -25.13
N ALA A 189 13.82 -13.50 -24.57
CA ALA A 189 12.58 -13.54 -23.79
C ALA A 189 12.77 -12.95 -22.38
N PRO A 190 11.87 -12.08 -21.88
CA PRO A 190 11.88 -11.57 -20.52
C PRO A 190 11.86 -12.70 -19.46
N GLN A 191 12.46 -12.45 -18.30
CA GLN A 191 12.74 -13.48 -17.29
C GLN A 191 12.27 -13.06 -15.89
N ASN A 192 11.76 -13.96 -15.03
CA ASN A 192 11.31 -13.64 -13.65
C ASN A 192 12.24 -14.13 -12.52
N ILE A 193 12.83 -13.25 -11.67
CA ILE A 193 13.45 -13.72 -10.39
C ILE A 193 12.42 -13.90 -9.35
N ASN A 194 12.73 -14.73 -8.36
CA ASN A 194 12.12 -14.61 -7.05
C ASN A 194 13.19 -14.47 -5.94
N ILE A 195 12.92 -13.68 -4.91
CA ILE A 195 13.64 -13.76 -3.64
C ILE A 195 12.72 -14.44 -2.64
N ALA A 196 13.08 -15.59 -2.08
CA ALA A 196 12.16 -16.32 -1.22
C ALA A 196 12.73 -16.56 0.18
N VAL A 197 11.86 -16.55 1.18
CA VAL A 197 12.18 -17.02 2.53
C VAL A 197 11.47 -18.36 2.73
N ALA A 198 12.22 -19.41 2.97
CA ALA A 198 11.66 -20.68 3.38
C ALA A 198 11.55 -20.75 4.91
N ALA A 199 10.39 -21.17 5.40
CA ALA A 199 10.12 -21.49 6.80
C ALA A 199 9.38 -22.84 6.85
N ASP A 200 9.84 -23.79 7.64
CA ASP A 200 9.21 -25.11 7.82
C ASP A 200 8.87 -25.86 6.52
N SER A 201 9.79 -25.84 5.56
CA SER A 201 9.60 -26.43 4.21
C SER A 201 8.50 -25.77 3.36
N GLN A 202 7.94 -24.64 3.82
CA GLN A 202 7.10 -23.76 3.04
C GLN A 202 7.91 -22.60 2.48
N TRP A 203 7.73 -22.34 1.19
CA TRP A 203 8.35 -21.23 0.50
C TRP A 203 7.44 -20.01 0.57
N LEU A 204 7.90 -18.97 1.25
CA LEU A 204 7.31 -17.65 1.13
C LEU A 204 8.03 -16.95 -0.04
N ASN A 205 7.30 -16.70 -1.12
CA ASN A 205 7.79 -15.92 -2.25
C ASN A 205 7.89 -14.46 -1.82
N GLY A 206 8.99 -13.81 -2.17
CA GLY A 206 9.33 -12.47 -1.71
C GLY A 206 9.58 -11.47 -2.83
N GLY A 207 8.87 -11.69 -3.92
CA GLY A 207 8.78 -10.75 -5.00
C GLY A 207 9.49 -11.21 -6.23
N GLN A 208 8.93 -10.83 -7.38
CA GLN A 208 9.53 -11.05 -8.68
C GLN A 208 9.70 -9.76 -9.43
N VAL A 209 10.74 -9.73 -10.25
CA VAL A 209 10.98 -8.68 -11.23
C VAL A 209 11.34 -9.33 -12.54
N LEU A 210 11.02 -8.60 -13.62
CA LEU A 210 11.16 -9.04 -14.98
C LEU A 210 12.41 -8.41 -15.63
N ALA A 211 13.46 -9.19 -15.83
CA ALA A 211 14.65 -8.76 -16.55
C ALA A 211 14.48 -8.98 -18.05
N ARG A 212 14.83 -7.97 -18.86
CA ARG A 212 14.63 -7.96 -20.32
C ARG A 212 15.92 -7.84 -21.12
N ASP A 213 17.02 -7.46 -20.49
CA ASP A 213 18.35 -7.32 -21.10
C ASP A 213 19.46 -7.59 -20.06
N GLU A 214 20.73 -7.28 -20.40
CA GLU A 214 21.87 -7.47 -19.51
C GLU A 214 22.06 -6.38 -18.44
N ARG A 215 21.10 -5.46 -18.22
CA ARG A 215 21.21 -4.45 -17.16
C ARG A 215 21.00 -5.07 -15.78
N TRP A 216 21.35 -4.31 -14.75
CA TRP A 216 20.99 -4.63 -13.37
C TRP A 216 19.51 -4.28 -13.15
N TYR A 217 18.76 -5.29 -12.75
CA TYR A 217 17.34 -5.29 -12.45
C TYR A 217 17.14 -5.79 -11.03
N GLU A 218 15.89 -6.05 -10.70
CA GLU A 218 15.51 -6.86 -9.57
C GLU A 218 15.14 -8.34 -9.99
N GLY A 219 15.32 -8.86 -11.27
CA GLY A 219 15.11 -10.33 -11.56
C GLY A 219 14.99 -11.28 -12.85
N PRO A 220 15.51 -12.58 -13.00
CA PRO A 220 15.14 -13.68 -14.05
C PRO A 220 14.84 -15.25 -13.78
N ASP A 221 14.49 -16.13 -14.80
CA ASP A 221 14.19 -17.62 -14.82
C ASP A 221 15.37 -18.64 -15.12
N ALA A 222 15.08 -19.97 -15.20
CA ALA A 222 16.02 -21.10 -15.06
C ALA A 222 16.87 -21.45 -16.29
N GLY A 223 18.10 -21.93 -16.03
CA GLY A 223 19.10 -22.21 -17.06
C GLY A 223 19.98 -21.00 -17.41
N VAL A 224 19.85 -19.91 -16.64
CA VAL A 224 20.57 -18.66 -16.86
C VAL A 224 21.40 -18.30 -15.64
N ASP A 225 22.62 -17.83 -15.93
CA ASP A 225 23.53 -17.32 -14.94
C ASP A 225 22.92 -16.10 -14.24
N LEU A 226 22.97 -16.12 -12.91
CA LEU A 226 22.41 -15.08 -12.04
C LEU A 226 23.53 -14.35 -11.32
N MET A 227 23.49 -13.03 -11.31
CA MET A 227 24.34 -12.18 -10.50
C MET A 227 23.51 -11.51 -9.39
N VAL A 228 23.92 -11.59 -8.12
CA VAL A 228 23.26 -10.91 -6.98
C VAL A 228 24.25 -10.00 -6.24
N ALA A 229 23.89 -8.75 -6.00
CA ALA A 229 24.73 -7.75 -5.34
C ALA A 229 23.95 -6.84 -4.40
N GLY A 230 24.64 -6.27 -3.41
CA GLY A 230 24.08 -5.23 -2.53
C GLY A 230 22.86 -5.68 -1.73
N LEU A 231 22.77 -6.96 -1.36
CA LEU A 231 21.62 -7.50 -0.65
C LEU A 231 21.50 -6.89 0.75
N GLN A 232 20.39 -6.19 0.98
CA GLN A 232 19.97 -5.65 2.25
C GLN A 232 18.72 -6.40 2.71
N VAL A 233 18.78 -6.99 3.91
CA VAL A 233 17.59 -7.47 4.61
C VAL A 233 17.55 -6.84 5.99
N PHE A 234 16.59 -5.97 6.28
CA PHE A 234 16.61 -5.19 7.52
C PHE A 234 15.20 -4.88 8.03
N PRO A 235 15.00 -4.79 9.36
CA PRO A 235 13.72 -4.41 9.91
C PRO A 235 13.42 -2.94 9.65
N VAL A 236 12.17 -2.63 9.32
CA VAL A 236 11.69 -1.28 8.98
C VAL A 236 11.00 -0.63 10.16
N ASP A 237 11.35 0.62 10.43
CA ASP A 237 10.71 1.42 11.47
C ASP A 237 9.42 2.07 10.94
N ARG A 238 8.29 1.41 11.23
CA ARG A 238 6.94 1.91 10.91
C ARG A 238 6.67 3.30 11.52
N LYS A 239 7.17 3.58 12.73
CA LYS A 239 6.97 4.88 13.39
C LYS A 239 7.76 5.97 12.65
N ALA A 240 8.99 5.69 12.24
CA ALA A 240 9.77 6.61 11.41
C ALA A 240 9.11 6.88 10.06
N ARG A 241 8.59 5.86 9.37
CA ARG A 241 7.86 6.04 8.10
C ARG A 241 6.61 6.89 8.28
N VAL A 242 5.79 6.61 9.30
CA VAL A 242 4.61 7.45 9.61
C VAL A 242 5.02 8.90 9.89
N LYS A 243 6.10 9.14 10.64
CA LYS A 243 6.63 10.49 10.89
C LYS A 243 7.09 11.18 9.60
N HIS A 244 7.73 10.44 8.69
CA HIS A 244 8.11 10.94 7.37
C HIS A 244 6.88 11.32 6.54
N LEU A 245 5.88 10.44 6.46
CA LEU A 245 4.64 10.68 5.72
C LEU A 245 3.87 11.88 6.27
N LYS A 246 3.81 12.07 7.60
CA LYS A 246 3.22 13.26 8.22
C LYS A 246 3.90 14.56 7.76
N ARG A 247 5.23 14.57 7.65
CA ARG A 247 5.97 15.75 7.13
C ARG A 247 5.65 16.01 5.66
N LEU A 248 5.52 14.97 4.85
CA LEU A 248 5.11 15.11 3.45
C LEU A 248 3.67 15.62 3.34
N THR A 249 2.75 15.06 4.12
CA THR A 249 1.37 15.53 4.23
C THR A 249 1.32 17.02 4.61
N ASP A 250 2.10 17.47 5.59
CA ASP A 250 2.13 18.87 5.99
C ASP A 250 2.60 19.81 4.87
N LYS A 251 3.47 19.33 3.97
CA LYS A 251 3.92 20.08 2.78
C LYS A 251 2.88 20.05 1.66
N VAL A 252 2.29 18.89 1.40
CA VAL A 252 1.47 18.63 0.19
C VAL A 252 0.00 18.99 0.39
N ARG A 253 -0.51 18.83 1.61
CA ARG A 253 -1.94 18.92 1.93
C ARG A 253 -2.30 20.09 2.82
N LYS A 254 -1.32 20.87 3.26
CA LYS A 254 -1.56 22.02 4.16
C LYS A 254 -0.89 23.28 3.64
N ARG A 255 -1.55 24.40 3.92
CA ARG A 255 -1.13 25.76 3.57
C ARG A 255 -1.06 26.62 4.84
N ASP A 256 -0.14 27.57 4.85
CA ASP A 256 -0.06 28.56 5.93
C ASP A 256 -1.22 29.54 5.83
N VAL A 257 -1.86 29.84 6.95
CA VAL A 257 -3.00 30.75 7.06
C VAL A 257 -2.70 31.79 8.14
N VAL A 258 -2.97 33.04 7.80
CA VAL A 258 -2.88 34.19 8.70
C VAL A 258 -4.26 34.79 8.85
N VAL A 259 -4.89 34.63 10.01
CA VAL A 259 -6.10 35.35 10.38
C VAL A 259 -5.67 36.71 10.92
N LYS A 260 -5.92 37.76 10.17
CA LYS A 260 -5.58 39.13 10.52
C LYS A 260 -6.83 39.86 11.00
N VAL A 261 -6.83 40.21 12.28
CA VAL A 261 -7.94 40.90 12.94
C VAL A 261 -7.60 42.39 13.03
N THR A 262 -8.46 43.23 12.44
CA THR A 262 -8.29 44.69 12.43
C THR A 262 -9.51 45.38 13.03
N GLY A 263 -9.30 46.50 13.71
CA GLY A 263 -10.41 47.34 14.16
C GLY A 263 -11.16 48.00 13.00
N ALA A 264 -12.30 48.62 13.30
CA ALA A 264 -13.15 49.32 12.32
C ALA A 264 -12.41 50.41 11.50
N ASP A 265 -11.35 51.01 12.04
CA ASP A 265 -10.49 52.00 11.38
C ASP A 265 -9.38 51.37 10.52
N GLY A 266 -9.25 50.05 10.51
CA GLY A 266 -8.19 49.30 9.83
C GLY A 266 -6.88 49.21 10.62
N GLY A 267 -6.82 49.76 11.83
CA GLY A 267 -5.69 49.64 12.74
C GLY A 267 -5.63 48.28 13.43
N ALA A 268 -4.47 47.96 14.03
CA ALA A 268 -4.32 46.78 14.87
C ALA A 268 -5.25 46.88 16.09
N VAL A 269 -5.95 45.80 16.42
CA VAL A 269 -6.82 45.75 17.60
C VAL A 269 -5.93 45.85 18.85
N LYS A 270 -6.21 46.83 19.71
CA LYS A 270 -5.48 46.97 20.99
C LYS A 270 -5.77 45.74 21.85
N GLN A 271 -4.73 45.00 22.22
CA GLN A 271 -4.86 43.96 23.24
C GLN A 271 -5.24 44.60 24.58
N ASP A 272 -6.43 44.31 25.07
CA ASP A 272 -6.81 44.56 26.47
C ASP A 272 -6.75 43.25 27.27
N ALA A 273 -7.18 43.28 28.54
CA ALA A 273 -7.01 42.17 29.48
C ALA A 273 -7.69 40.84 29.05
N GLY A 274 -8.56 40.86 28.03
CA GLY A 274 -9.23 39.68 27.48
C GLY A 274 -8.65 39.15 26.15
N GLY A 275 -7.83 39.95 25.45
CA GLY A 275 -7.25 39.59 24.15
C GLY A 275 -8.29 39.35 23.05
N VAL A 276 -7.80 39.08 21.83
CA VAL A 276 -8.64 38.63 20.70
C VAL A 276 -8.49 37.12 20.57
N GLU A 277 -9.49 36.36 20.98
CA GLU A 277 -9.49 34.90 20.84
C GLU A 277 -9.91 34.52 19.42
N VAL A 278 -9.16 33.62 18.79
CA VAL A 278 -9.45 33.06 17.46
C VAL A 278 -9.63 31.55 17.61
N ARG A 279 -10.76 31.03 17.13
CA ARG A 279 -11.01 29.59 17.01
C ARG A 279 -11.30 29.24 15.56
N VAL A 280 -10.57 28.28 15.03
CA VAL A 280 -10.66 27.80 13.66
C VAL A 280 -11.01 26.31 13.69
N ARG A 281 -12.04 25.95 12.94
CA ARG A 281 -12.49 24.56 12.76
C ARG A 281 -12.65 24.25 11.28
N GLN A 282 -11.97 23.22 10.82
CA GLN A 282 -12.22 22.67 9.49
C GLN A 282 -13.57 21.95 9.46
N VAL A 283 -14.38 22.27 8.47
CA VAL A 283 -15.72 21.70 8.25
C VAL A 283 -15.63 20.51 7.30
N SER A 284 -14.86 20.66 6.23
CA SER A 284 -14.66 19.62 5.22
C SER A 284 -13.20 19.58 4.77
N ASN A 285 -12.69 18.38 4.50
CA ASN A 285 -11.39 18.20 3.85
C ASN A 285 -11.61 18.15 2.33
N SER A 286 -10.76 18.81 1.56
CA SER A 286 -10.88 18.83 0.10
C SER A 286 -10.44 17.52 -0.56
N PHE A 287 -9.69 16.66 0.15
CA PHE A 287 -9.24 15.38 -0.35
C PHE A 287 -10.40 14.36 -0.33
N PRO A 288 -10.84 13.87 -1.50
CA PRO A 288 -11.92 12.91 -1.61
C PRO A 288 -11.53 11.57 -0.97
N LEU A 289 -12.36 11.14 -0.01
CA LEU A 289 -12.31 9.81 0.58
C LEU A 289 -13.73 9.24 0.59
N GLY A 290 -14.01 8.31 -0.32
CA GLY A 290 -15.33 7.69 -0.49
C GLY A 290 -15.28 6.17 -0.41
N SER A 291 -16.38 5.52 -0.79
CA SER A 291 -16.52 4.06 -0.89
C SER A 291 -17.45 3.70 -2.06
N CYS A 292 -17.56 2.42 -2.41
CA CYS A 292 -18.57 1.97 -3.38
C CYS A 292 -19.96 1.76 -2.72
N ILE A 293 -21.01 1.86 -3.55
CA ILE A 293 -22.39 1.42 -3.26
C ILE A 293 -22.78 0.34 -4.25
N MET A 294 -23.45 -0.70 -3.76
CA MET A 294 -24.07 -1.73 -4.58
C MET A 294 -25.60 -1.74 -4.39
N ARG A 295 -26.34 -2.24 -5.39
CA ARG A 295 -27.81 -2.17 -5.42
C ARG A 295 -28.46 -2.82 -4.20
N THR A 296 -27.96 -3.97 -3.75
CA THR A 296 -28.42 -4.66 -2.53
C THR A 296 -28.34 -3.78 -1.29
N ASN A 297 -27.51 -2.75 -1.34
CA ASN A 297 -27.27 -1.84 -0.25
C ASN A 297 -28.17 -0.60 -0.31
N MET A 298 -28.66 -0.20 -1.49
CA MET A 298 -29.54 0.97 -1.66
C MET A 298 -30.94 0.79 -1.04
N ASP A 299 -31.35 -0.46 -0.82
CA ASP A 299 -32.64 -0.81 -0.20
C ASP A 299 -32.57 -0.85 1.34
N ASN A 300 -31.38 -0.62 1.93
CA ASN A 300 -31.18 -0.52 3.37
C ASN A 300 -31.08 0.97 3.78
N GLU A 301 -32.06 1.47 4.53
CA GLU A 301 -32.10 2.88 4.96
C GLU A 301 -30.85 3.30 5.77
N ASP A 302 -30.17 2.37 6.47
CA ASP A 302 -28.92 2.64 7.20
C ASP A 302 -27.70 2.83 6.27
N PHE A 303 -27.82 2.46 4.99
CA PHE A 303 -26.73 2.45 4.03
C PHE A 303 -26.76 3.62 3.02
N VAL A 304 -27.92 4.26 2.82
CA VAL A 304 -28.15 5.26 1.75
C VAL A 304 -27.32 6.54 1.88
N ASP A 305 -26.62 6.74 3.00
CA ASP A 305 -25.75 7.90 3.23
C ASP A 305 -24.39 7.89 2.48
N PHE A 306 -24.09 6.93 1.57
CA PHE A 306 -22.67 6.68 1.22
C PHE A 306 -22.28 6.09 -0.18
N CYS A 307 -22.56 6.74 -1.36
CA CYS A 307 -21.78 6.64 -2.67
C CYS A 307 -22.38 5.97 -4.01
N SER A 308 -21.54 5.66 -5.05
CA SER A 308 -21.88 5.20 -6.46
C SER A 308 -20.71 4.45 -7.22
N GLY A 309 -20.88 3.78 -8.41
CA GLY A 309 -19.96 2.71 -8.98
C GLY A 309 -19.54 2.63 -10.52
N ALA A 310 -19.02 1.46 -11.01
CA ALA A 310 -18.22 1.22 -12.29
C ALA A 310 -18.52 -0.12 -13.13
N SER A 311 -17.74 -0.51 -14.18
CA SER A 311 -17.93 -1.71 -15.10
C SER A 311 -16.61 -2.33 -15.70
N SER A 312 -16.44 -3.68 -15.81
CA SER A 312 -15.15 -4.42 -16.07
C SER A 312 -14.94 -5.11 -17.45
N SER A 313 -13.67 -5.33 -17.88
CA SER A 313 -13.25 -5.95 -19.18
C SER A 313 -12.62 -7.36 -19.10
N VAL A 314 -12.45 -7.93 -17.90
CA VAL A 314 -11.90 -9.30 -17.76
C VAL A 314 -12.92 -10.32 -18.23
N ASP A 315 -12.51 -11.33 -19.02
CA ASP A 315 -13.46 -12.23 -19.69
C ASP A 315 -14.44 -12.89 -18.70
N ASN A 316 -13.98 -13.36 -17.54
CA ASN A 316 -14.86 -13.96 -16.53
C ASN A 316 -15.83 -12.97 -15.86
N ALA A 317 -15.56 -11.67 -15.94
CA ALA A 317 -16.42 -10.60 -15.45
C ALA A 317 -17.42 -10.09 -16.52
N VAL A 318 -17.18 -10.39 -17.80
CA VAL A 318 -18.11 -10.06 -18.90
C VAL A 318 -19.30 -11.02 -18.90
N GLN A 319 -20.53 -10.49 -18.95
CA GLN A 319 -21.75 -11.29 -18.89
C GLN A 319 -21.87 -12.22 -20.12
N GLN A 320 -22.36 -13.44 -19.90
CA GLN A 320 -22.40 -14.49 -20.93
C GLN A 320 -23.12 -14.07 -22.21
N TRP A 321 -24.21 -13.29 -22.12
CA TRP A 321 -24.94 -12.82 -23.30
C TRP A 321 -24.11 -11.85 -24.16
N VAL A 322 -23.22 -11.06 -23.55
CA VAL A 322 -22.30 -10.14 -24.26
C VAL A 322 -21.27 -10.94 -25.05
N LYS A 323 -20.77 -12.03 -24.47
CA LYS A 323 -19.78 -12.92 -25.13
C LYS A 323 -20.30 -13.55 -26.42
N THR A 324 -21.62 -13.77 -26.49
CA THR A 324 -22.28 -14.41 -27.64
C THR A 324 -22.61 -13.45 -28.79
N LEU A 325 -22.42 -12.15 -28.61
CA LEU A 325 -22.73 -11.16 -29.65
C LEU A 325 -21.75 -11.24 -30.83
N SER A 326 -22.27 -10.94 -32.02
CA SER A 326 -21.45 -10.66 -33.20
C SER A 326 -20.64 -9.37 -33.00
N ALA A 327 -19.62 -9.11 -33.81
CA ALA A 327 -18.85 -7.87 -33.71
C ALA A 327 -19.73 -6.62 -33.91
N ASP A 328 -20.66 -6.66 -34.87
CA ASP A 328 -21.59 -5.55 -35.14
C ASP A 328 -22.56 -5.33 -33.97
N ASP A 329 -23.15 -6.41 -33.44
CA ASP A 329 -24.06 -6.33 -32.30
C ASP A 329 -23.34 -5.86 -31.02
N LEU A 330 -22.11 -6.31 -30.81
CA LEU A 330 -21.28 -5.90 -29.68
C LEU A 330 -20.89 -4.43 -29.79
N SER A 331 -20.51 -3.95 -30.98
CA SER A 331 -20.23 -2.54 -31.24
C SER A 331 -21.47 -1.68 -30.96
N ALA A 332 -22.63 -2.10 -31.43
CA ALA A 332 -23.90 -1.44 -31.14
C ALA A 332 -24.23 -1.43 -29.64
N ALA A 333 -24.04 -2.55 -28.94
CA ALA A 333 -24.28 -2.67 -27.51
C ALA A 333 -23.36 -1.75 -26.68
N VAL A 334 -22.07 -1.68 -27.01
CA VAL A 334 -21.10 -0.75 -26.40
C VAL A 334 -21.56 0.69 -26.61
N LYS A 335 -21.92 1.07 -27.84
CA LYS A 335 -22.38 2.43 -28.16
C LYS A 335 -23.67 2.80 -27.41
N ILE A 336 -24.62 1.88 -27.32
CA ILE A 336 -25.87 2.05 -26.55
C ILE A 336 -25.54 2.24 -25.07
N ARG A 337 -24.64 1.42 -24.51
CA ARG A 337 -24.24 1.52 -23.10
C ARG A 337 -23.58 2.86 -22.78
N LEU A 338 -22.61 3.28 -23.58
CA LEU A 338 -21.93 4.58 -23.42
C LEU A 338 -22.94 5.73 -23.54
N THR A 339 -23.70 5.77 -24.63
CA THR A 339 -24.69 6.83 -24.87
C THR A 339 -25.72 6.90 -23.74
N GLY A 340 -26.26 5.75 -23.33
CA GLY A 340 -27.29 5.67 -22.29
C GLY A 340 -26.79 6.12 -20.92
N LEU A 341 -25.60 5.69 -20.50
CA LEU A 341 -25.03 6.08 -19.21
C LEU A 341 -24.59 7.53 -19.19
N LEU A 342 -23.70 7.92 -20.11
CA LEU A 342 -23.06 9.23 -20.06
C LEU A 342 -24.04 10.37 -20.36
N THR A 343 -25.06 10.14 -21.21
CA THR A 343 -26.13 11.15 -21.40
C THR A 343 -27.01 11.28 -20.16
N ARG A 344 -27.35 10.15 -19.51
CA ARG A 344 -28.24 10.15 -18.33
C ARG A 344 -27.59 10.84 -17.12
N TYR A 345 -26.29 10.65 -16.94
CA TYR A 345 -25.55 11.14 -15.78
C TYR A 345 -24.58 12.29 -16.12
N LYS A 346 -24.78 12.95 -17.26
CA LYS A 346 -23.94 14.06 -17.72
C LYS A 346 -23.75 15.11 -16.64
N GLY A 347 -22.50 15.44 -16.32
CA GLY A 347 -22.12 16.42 -15.30
C GLY A 347 -22.47 16.03 -13.86
N LYS A 348 -22.81 14.75 -13.60
CA LYS A 348 -23.08 14.24 -12.24
C LYS A 348 -21.88 13.55 -11.62
N PHE A 349 -21.00 12.96 -12.43
CA PHE A 349 -19.81 12.27 -11.96
C PHE A 349 -18.56 13.05 -12.33
N ARG A 350 -17.62 13.12 -11.38
CA ARG A 350 -16.33 13.79 -11.58
C ARG A 350 -15.43 13.02 -12.55
N HIS A 351 -15.54 11.70 -12.54
CA HIS A 351 -14.76 10.82 -13.39
C HIS A 351 -15.52 9.53 -13.73
N TYR A 352 -15.10 8.87 -14.81
CA TYR A 352 -15.56 7.55 -15.22
C TYR A 352 -14.37 6.66 -15.54
N ASP A 353 -14.38 5.43 -15.04
CA ASP A 353 -13.50 4.37 -15.54
C ASP A 353 -14.07 3.88 -16.87
N VAL A 354 -13.43 4.25 -17.98
CA VAL A 354 -14.02 4.05 -19.32
C VAL A 354 -14.02 2.58 -19.73
N ASN A 355 -12.93 1.88 -19.44
CA ASN A 355 -12.76 0.47 -19.73
C ASN A 355 -11.80 -0.14 -18.69
N ASN A 356 -12.33 -0.89 -17.73
CA ASN A 356 -11.54 -1.43 -16.61
C ASN A 356 -10.56 -2.52 -17.06
N GLU A 357 -9.47 -2.65 -16.34
CA GLU A 357 -8.62 -3.84 -16.30
C GLU A 357 -7.97 -4.20 -17.65
N MET A 358 -7.52 -3.19 -18.39
CA MET A 358 -7.04 -3.35 -19.76
C MET A 358 -5.68 -4.03 -19.85
N LEU A 359 -4.88 -4.01 -18.77
CA LEU A 359 -3.64 -4.80 -18.68
C LEU A 359 -3.92 -6.30 -18.57
N HIS A 360 -5.11 -6.65 -18.09
CA HIS A 360 -5.50 -8.03 -17.79
C HIS A 360 -6.47 -8.63 -18.80
N GLY A 361 -7.32 -7.80 -19.43
CA GLY A 361 -8.37 -8.22 -20.35
C GLY A 361 -8.38 -7.47 -21.68
N SER A 362 -8.44 -8.22 -22.79
CA SER A 362 -8.48 -7.70 -24.17
C SER A 362 -9.81 -7.93 -24.89
N PHE A 363 -10.86 -8.41 -24.21
CA PHE A 363 -12.13 -8.87 -24.84
C PHE A 363 -12.68 -7.92 -25.92
N TYR A 364 -12.88 -6.65 -25.59
CA TYR A 364 -13.41 -5.67 -26.55
C TYR A 364 -12.43 -5.44 -27.71
N GLN A 365 -11.13 -5.37 -27.42
CA GLN A 365 -10.09 -5.16 -28.42
C GLN A 365 -10.02 -6.32 -29.42
N ASP A 366 -10.11 -7.56 -28.92
CA ASP A 366 -10.01 -8.77 -29.75
C ASP A 366 -11.24 -8.93 -30.64
N LYS A 367 -12.42 -8.50 -30.16
CA LYS A 367 -13.69 -8.59 -30.89
C LYS A 367 -13.95 -7.43 -31.84
N LEU A 368 -13.56 -6.22 -31.45
CA LEU A 368 -13.94 -4.97 -32.15
C LEU A 368 -12.74 -4.28 -32.82
N GLY A 369 -11.54 -4.82 -32.66
CA GLY A 369 -10.30 -4.28 -33.22
C GLY A 369 -9.53 -3.38 -32.26
N LYS A 370 -8.26 -3.14 -32.58
CA LYS A 370 -7.28 -2.43 -31.73
C LYS A 370 -7.69 -1.01 -31.32
N ASP A 371 -8.46 -0.31 -32.16
CA ASP A 371 -8.80 1.10 -31.96
C ASP A 371 -10.03 1.31 -31.06
N ILE A 372 -10.70 0.23 -30.63
CA ILE A 372 -11.96 0.33 -29.86
C ILE A 372 -11.76 1.03 -28.52
N ARG A 373 -10.66 0.75 -27.81
CA ARG A 373 -10.38 1.35 -26.50
C ARG A 373 -10.29 2.88 -26.63
N ALA A 374 -9.49 3.37 -27.57
CA ALA A 374 -9.40 4.81 -27.83
C ALA A 374 -10.74 5.40 -28.31
N THR A 375 -11.54 4.64 -29.07
CA THR A 375 -12.87 5.05 -29.53
C THR A 375 -13.85 5.21 -28.37
N MET A 376 -13.82 4.32 -27.36
CA MET A 376 -14.65 4.43 -26.15
C MET A 376 -14.34 5.72 -25.39
N PHE A 377 -13.06 6.07 -25.22
CA PHE A 377 -12.65 7.33 -24.58
C PHE A 377 -13.11 8.56 -25.36
N LYS A 378 -12.90 8.59 -26.68
CA LYS A 378 -13.37 9.71 -27.53
C LYS A 378 -14.88 9.89 -27.45
N THR A 379 -15.63 8.79 -27.54
CA THR A 379 -17.09 8.80 -27.44
C THR A 379 -17.55 9.28 -26.05
N ALA A 380 -16.90 8.83 -24.98
CA ALA A 380 -17.23 9.27 -23.63
C ALA A 380 -17.01 10.78 -23.46
N ALA A 381 -15.90 11.33 -23.96
CA ALA A 381 -15.62 12.77 -23.90
C ALA A 381 -16.59 13.61 -24.74
N GLU A 382 -17.07 13.09 -25.86
CA GLU A 382 -18.13 13.76 -26.65
C GLU A 382 -19.46 13.82 -25.89
N LEU A 383 -19.79 12.77 -25.14
CA LEU A 383 -21.04 12.66 -24.41
C LEU A 383 -21.03 13.50 -23.10
N ASP A 384 -19.95 13.42 -22.33
CA ASP A 384 -19.75 14.14 -21.07
C ASP A 384 -18.36 14.81 -21.01
N PRO A 385 -18.20 16.01 -21.62
CA PRO A 385 -16.89 16.66 -21.77
C PRO A 385 -16.31 17.22 -20.46
N ASP A 386 -17.13 17.35 -19.41
CA ASP A 386 -16.70 17.88 -18.12
C ASP A 386 -16.15 16.79 -17.19
N ALA A 387 -16.38 15.51 -17.52
CA ALA A 387 -15.92 14.38 -16.72
C ALA A 387 -14.49 13.96 -17.10
N LEU A 388 -13.68 13.64 -16.08
CA LEU A 388 -12.36 13.05 -16.31
C LEU A 388 -12.50 11.57 -16.69
N LEU A 389 -11.78 11.14 -17.72
CA LEU A 389 -11.85 9.76 -18.20
C LEU A 389 -10.64 8.96 -17.73
N PHE A 390 -10.89 7.94 -16.93
CA PHE A 390 -9.86 7.16 -16.24
C PHE A 390 -9.58 5.86 -16.98
N VAL A 391 -8.30 5.51 -17.04
CA VAL A 391 -7.88 4.11 -17.06
C VAL A 391 -7.93 3.58 -15.63
N ASN A 392 -8.23 2.30 -15.41
CA ASN A 392 -8.27 1.71 -14.06
C ASN A 392 -7.86 0.24 -14.11
N ASP A 393 -6.85 -0.16 -13.33
CA ASP A 393 -6.28 -1.51 -13.32
C ASP A 393 -5.81 -1.91 -11.89
N TYR A 394 -5.75 -3.21 -11.61
CA TYR A 394 -5.30 -3.77 -10.31
C TYR A 394 -3.84 -4.25 -10.33
N ASN A 395 -3.30 -4.50 -9.14
CA ASN A 395 -1.95 -5.03 -8.89
C ASN A 395 -0.78 -4.15 -9.36
N VAL A 396 -1.04 -2.97 -9.92
CA VAL A 396 0.02 -2.05 -10.35
C VAL A 396 0.78 -1.52 -9.14
N GLU A 397 0.04 -1.12 -8.10
CA GLU A 397 0.53 -0.55 -6.85
C GLU A 397 1.28 -1.54 -5.94
N SER A 398 0.99 -2.84 -6.09
CA SER A 398 1.66 -3.90 -5.33
C SER A 398 2.93 -4.40 -6.03
N MET A 399 3.13 -4.03 -7.30
CA MET A 399 4.15 -4.60 -8.19
C MET A 399 4.11 -6.14 -8.21
N CYS A 400 2.94 -6.72 -7.94
CA CYS A 400 2.76 -8.15 -7.73
C CYS A 400 2.19 -8.95 -8.89
N ASP A 401 1.94 -8.30 -10.03
CA ASP A 401 1.61 -8.94 -11.30
C ASP A 401 2.54 -8.47 -12.43
N ILE A 402 3.18 -9.42 -13.13
CA ILE A 402 4.07 -9.14 -14.28
C ILE A 402 3.35 -8.49 -15.47
N ARG A 403 2.03 -8.64 -15.55
CA ARG A 403 1.19 -7.99 -16.57
C ARG A 403 0.92 -6.53 -16.20
N ALA A 404 0.92 -6.22 -14.91
CA ALA A 404 0.55 -4.92 -14.34
C ALA A 404 1.75 -4.24 -13.68
N THR A 405 2.78 -3.94 -14.46
CA THR A 405 3.90 -3.10 -14.00
C THR A 405 3.58 -1.62 -14.23
N PRO A 406 4.17 -0.69 -13.46
CA PRO A 406 4.05 0.74 -13.74
C PRO A 406 4.45 1.09 -15.18
N GLU A 407 5.50 0.45 -15.71
CA GLU A 407 5.99 0.69 -17.07
C GLU A 407 4.99 0.23 -18.13
N THR A 408 4.40 -0.96 -17.98
CA THR A 408 3.37 -1.45 -18.92
C THR A 408 2.12 -0.59 -18.85
N TYR A 409 1.77 -0.08 -17.66
CA TYR A 409 0.62 0.81 -17.51
C TYR A 409 0.84 2.17 -18.17
N ILE A 410 2.01 2.78 -17.94
CA ILE A 410 2.45 4.02 -18.60
C ILE A 410 2.41 3.86 -20.13
N GLN A 411 2.95 2.76 -20.66
CA GLN A 411 2.94 2.48 -22.10
C GLN A 411 1.52 2.36 -22.66
N GLN A 412 0.62 1.70 -21.93
CA GLN A 412 -0.78 1.60 -22.33
C GLN A 412 -1.46 2.98 -22.38
N ILE A 413 -1.23 3.83 -21.37
CA ILE A 413 -1.79 5.18 -21.28
C ILE A 413 -1.28 6.06 -22.43
N ILE A 414 0.03 6.08 -22.66
CA ILE A 414 0.64 6.81 -23.77
C ILE A 414 0.06 6.33 -25.11
N GLY A 415 -0.03 5.01 -25.31
CA GLY A 415 -0.61 4.45 -26.54
C GLY A 415 -2.07 4.83 -26.77
N LEU A 416 -2.88 5.02 -25.73
CA LEU A 416 -4.24 5.56 -25.83
C LEU A 416 -4.22 7.04 -26.22
N GLN A 417 -3.37 7.84 -25.58
CA GLN A 417 -3.23 9.27 -25.87
C GLN A 417 -2.75 9.53 -27.30
N GLU A 418 -1.79 8.74 -27.80
CA GLU A 418 -1.31 8.79 -29.19
C GLU A 418 -2.41 8.48 -30.22
N GLN A 419 -3.41 7.68 -29.83
CA GLN A 419 -4.61 7.40 -30.65
C GLN A 419 -5.72 8.45 -30.50
N GLY A 420 -5.44 9.54 -29.78
CA GLY A 420 -6.36 10.65 -29.55
C GLY A 420 -7.40 10.41 -28.44
N ALA A 421 -7.20 9.42 -27.57
CA ALA A 421 -8.05 9.22 -26.40
C ALA A 421 -7.76 10.31 -25.34
N PRO A 422 -8.78 11.08 -24.89
CA PRO A 422 -8.60 12.08 -23.84
C PRO A 422 -8.54 11.42 -22.45
N VAL A 423 -7.45 10.70 -22.17
CA VAL A 423 -7.20 10.11 -20.84
C VAL A 423 -6.95 11.24 -19.85
N GLY A 424 -7.82 11.37 -18.84
CA GLY A 424 -7.82 12.45 -17.85
C GLY A 424 -7.37 12.03 -16.45
N GLY A 425 -7.12 10.75 -16.19
CA GLY A 425 -6.66 10.26 -14.89
C GLY A 425 -6.23 8.79 -14.90
N VAL A 426 -5.54 8.39 -13.83
CA VAL A 426 -5.01 7.04 -13.61
C VAL A 426 -5.64 6.45 -12.36
N GLY A 427 -6.35 5.34 -12.52
CA GLY A 427 -6.93 4.55 -11.44
C GLY A 427 -6.02 3.39 -11.04
N LEU A 428 -5.69 3.32 -9.76
CA LEU A 428 -5.10 2.14 -9.12
C LEU A 428 -6.18 1.50 -8.26
N GLN A 429 -6.58 0.26 -8.52
CA GLN A 429 -7.65 -0.35 -7.73
C GLN A 429 -7.29 -0.37 -6.24
N GLY A 430 -6.09 -0.80 -5.87
CA GLY A 430 -5.67 -0.77 -4.46
C GLY A 430 -6.08 -2.03 -3.69
N HIS A 431 -6.37 -3.13 -4.38
CA HIS A 431 -6.61 -4.45 -3.77
C HIS A 431 -5.31 -5.07 -3.27
N VAL A 432 -4.82 -4.62 -2.11
CA VAL A 432 -3.50 -5.01 -1.61
C VAL A 432 -3.62 -5.72 -0.26
N SER A 433 -3.22 -6.99 -0.18
CA SER A 433 -3.29 -7.74 1.09
C SER A 433 -2.17 -7.38 2.07
N ASN A 434 -0.98 -7.03 1.58
CA ASN A 434 0.20 -6.74 2.41
C ASN A 434 0.92 -5.51 1.83
N PRO A 435 0.37 -4.30 2.01
CA PRO A 435 0.89 -3.09 1.40
C PRO A 435 2.27 -2.72 1.94
N VAL A 436 3.20 -2.46 1.02
CA VAL A 436 4.56 -2.02 1.33
C VAL A 436 4.69 -0.55 0.95
N GLY A 437 4.76 0.33 1.96
CA GLY A 437 4.72 1.78 1.77
C GLY A 437 5.73 2.32 0.74
N PRO A 438 7.04 1.96 0.83
CA PRO A 438 8.03 2.35 -0.17
C PRO A 438 7.75 1.84 -1.59
N VAL A 439 7.19 0.64 -1.74
CA VAL A 439 6.83 0.09 -3.07
C VAL A 439 5.69 0.91 -3.67
N ILE A 440 4.64 1.16 -2.89
CA ILE A 440 3.51 2.00 -3.30
C ILE A 440 4.01 3.40 -3.69
N ARG A 441 4.90 4.00 -2.88
CA ARG A 441 5.52 5.30 -3.19
C ARG A 441 6.24 5.29 -4.53
N SER A 442 7.10 4.31 -4.77
CA SER A 442 7.84 4.15 -6.04
C SER A 442 6.90 4.02 -7.24
N VAL A 443 5.79 3.27 -7.12
CA VAL A 443 4.77 3.17 -8.18
C VAL A 443 4.12 4.52 -8.44
N LEU A 444 3.70 5.22 -7.38
CA LEU A 444 3.07 6.53 -7.49
C LEU A 444 4.02 7.56 -8.14
N ASP A 445 5.29 7.57 -7.76
CA ASP A 445 6.30 8.47 -8.34
C ASP A 445 6.51 8.20 -9.84
N ARG A 446 6.54 6.93 -10.26
CA ARG A 446 6.65 6.54 -11.68
C ARG A 446 5.43 6.97 -12.49
N LEU A 447 4.23 6.74 -11.97
CA LEU A 447 2.98 7.12 -12.63
C LEU A 447 2.79 8.63 -12.67
N ALA A 448 3.27 9.36 -11.67
CA ALA A 448 3.18 10.82 -11.60
C ALA A 448 3.91 11.54 -12.76
N VAL A 449 4.88 10.88 -13.41
CA VAL A 449 5.57 11.40 -14.60
C VAL A 449 4.60 11.69 -15.76
N LEU A 450 3.45 11.00 -15.80
CA LEU A 450 2.40 11.25 -16.79
C LEU A 450 1.73 12.63 -16.62
N GLY A 451 1.87 13.29 -15.47
CA GLY A 451 1.20 14.55 -15.16
C GLY A 451 -0.33 14.44 -15.02
N LEU A 452 -0.85 13.22 -14.94
CA LEU A 452 -2.27 12.92 -14.73
C LEU A 452 -2.58 12.74 -13.24
N PRO A 453 -3.78 13.12 -12.76
CA PRO A 453 -4.19 12.83 -11.40
C PRO A 453 -4.32 11.31 -11.19
N ILE A 454 -3.77 10.83 -10.09
CA ILE A 454 -3.85 9.42 -9.67
C ILE A 454 -4.95 9.29 -8.62
N TRP A 455 -5.79 8.26 -8.74
CA TRP A 455 -6.73 7.90 -7.70
C TRP A 455 -6.52 6.45 -7.31
N PHE A 456 -6.66 6.17 -6.02
CA PHE A 456 -7.00 4.82 -5.63
C PHE A 456 -8.52 4.63 -5.72
N THR A 457 -8.98 3.70 -6.53
CA THR A 457 -10.39 3.60 -6.97
C THR A 457 -11.18 2.53 -6.22
N GLU A 458 -10.51 1.54 -5.64
CA GLU A 458 -11.14 0.33 -5.09
C GLU A 458 -10.34 -0.21 -3.88
N VAL A 459 -9.88 0.67 -2.98
CA VAL A 459 -8.98 0.27 -1.88
C VAL A 459 -9.69 -0.69 -0.93
N ASP A 460 -9.08 -1.84 -0.76
CA ASP A 460 -9.34 -2.73 0.36
C ASP A 460 -8.05 -3.50 0.72
N VAL A 461 -7.97 -3.89 1.99
CA VAL A 461 -6.85 -4.69 2.52
C VAL A 461 -7.44 -5.86 3.28
N SER A 462 -6.87 -7.05 3.10
CA SER A 462 -7.47 -8.30 3.59
C SER A 462 -6.53 -9.02 4.56
N SER A 463 -7.05 -9.30 5.76
CA SER A 463 -6.37 -10.08 6.78
C SER A 463 -7.39 -10.55 7.82
N ALA A 464 -7.37 -11.86 8.14
CA ALA A 464 -8.18 -12.45 9.21
C ALA A 464 -7.93 -11.79 10.59
N ASN A 465 -6.72 -11.24 10.81
CA ASN A 465 -6.43 -10.43 11.98
C ASN A 465 -6.76 -8.95 11.68
N GLU A 466 -7.77 -8.41 12.37
CA GLU A 466 -8.24 -7.04 12.19
C GLU A 466 -7.20 -5.96 12.54
N HIS A 467 -6.24 -6.24 13.43
CA HIS A 467 -5.17 -5.29 13.78
C HIS A 467 -4.12 -5.19 12.68
N VAL A 468 -3.79 -6.32 12.03
CA VAL A 468 -2.92 -6.33 10.85
C VAL A 468 -3.61 -5.59 9.71
N ARG A 469 -4.90 -5.90 9.49
CA ARG A 469 -5.74 -5.19 8.52
C ARG A 469 -5.77 -3.67 8.75
N ALA A 470 -5.87 -3.24 10.02
CA ALA A 470 -5.83 -1.84 10.40
C ALA A 470 -4.47 -1.19 10.08
N ASP A 471 -3.38 -1.88 10.38
CA ASP A 471 -2.02 -1.39 10.11
C ASP A 471 -1.74 -1.26 8.61
N ASP A 472 -2.21 -2.21 7.81
CA ASP A 472 -2.09 -2.25 6.36
C ASP A 472 -2.93 -1.15 5.70
N LEU A 473 -4.17 -0.95 6.17
CA LEU A 473 -5.03 0.12 5.68
C LEU A 473 -4.40 1.49 5.93
N GLU A 474 -3.79 1.68 7.10
CA GLU A 474 -3.07 2.92 7.42
C GLU A 474 -1.87 3.15 6.49
N VAL A 475 -1.13 2.11 6.09
CA VAL A 475 -0.03 2.23 5.13
C VAL A 475 -0.56 2.76 3.80
N MET A 476 -1.57 2.10 3.21
CA MET A 476 -2.16 2.52 1.93
C MET A 476 -2.65 3.98 1.99
N LEU A 477 -3.45 4.29 3.00
CA LEU A 477 -4.08 5.60 3.13
C LEU A 477 -3.08 6.72 3.38
N ARG A 478 -2.02 6.49 4.17
CA ARG A 478 -0.99 7.51 4.41
C ARG A 478 -0.10 7.73 3.19
N GLU A 479 0.27 6.68 2.45
CA GLU A 479 1.03 6.85 1.21
C GLU A 479 0.23 7.64 0.18
N ALA A 480 -1.04 7.26 -0.03
CA ALA A 480 -1.96 7.97 -0.90
C ALA A 480 -2.11 9.44 -0.50
N TYR A 481 -2.43 9.72 0.77
CA TYR A 481 -2.68 11.08 1.24
C TYR A 481 -1.43 11.96 1.18
N ALA A 482 -0.25 11.40 1.43
CA ALA A 482 1.02 12.13 1.41
C ALA A 482 1.62 12.33 0.01
N HIS A 483 1.06 11.73 -1.05
CA HIS A 483 1.60 11.82 -2.40
C HIS A 483 0.95 12.98 -3.22
N PRO A 484 1.72 13.90 -3.81
CA PRO A 484 1.17 15.10 -4.46
C PRO A 484 0.38 14.84 -5.74
N ALA A 485 0.63 13.74 -6.45
CA ALA A 485 -0.12 13.35 -7.64
C ALA A 485 -1.42 12.58 -7.34
N VAL A 486 -1.60 12.12 -6.09
CA VAL A 486 -2.84 11.42 -5.72
C VAL A 486 -3.91 12.45 -5.38
N GLU A 487 -5.08 12.34 -5.99
CA GLU A 487 -6.16 13.32 -5.85
C GLU A 487 -7.44 12.73 -5.24
N GLY A 488 -7.45 11.44 -4.88
CA GLY A 488 -8.55 10.83 -4.14
C GLY A 488 -8.35 9.35 -3.83
N VAL A 489 -9.15 8.85 -2.89
CA VAL A 489 -9.23 7.44 -2.50
C VAL A 489 -10.69 7.02 -2.40
N MET A 490 -11.02 5.88 -2.99
CA MET A 490 -12.32 5.21 -2.88
C MET A 490 -12.11 3.82 -2.30
N LEU A 491 -12.85 3.48 -1.24
CA LEU A 491 -12.84 2.15 -0.64
C LEU A 491 -13.72 1.19 -1.45
N TRP A 492 -13.32 -0.07 -1.58
CA TRP A 492 -14.13 -1.10 -2.22
C TRP A 492 -15.12 -1.75 -1.27
N GLY A 493 -15.93 -0.91 -0.65
CA GLY A 493 -16.88 -1.29 0.39
C GLY A 493 -16.27 -1.17 1.77
N PHE A 494 -17.10 -1.45 2.77
CA PHE A 494 -16.72 -1.33 4.17
C PHE A 494 -17.45 -2.32 5.09
N TRP A 495 -18.57 -2.90 4.64
CA TRP A 495 -19.42 -3.73 5.48
C TRP A 495 -19.29 -5.20 5.09
N GLU A 496 -19.02 -6.06 6.07
CA GLU A 496 -18.74 -7.49 5.92
C GLU A 496 -19.71 -8.22 4.98
N LEU A 497 -21.01 -7.97 5.12
CA LEU A 497 -22.05 -8.64 4.32
C LEU A 497 -21.96 -8.33 2.82
N PHE A 498 -21.22 -7.30 2.43
CA PHE A 498 -21.17 -6.78 1.07
C PHE A 498 -19.74 -6.62 0.53
N MET A 499 -18.74 -7.14 1.23
CA MET A 499 -17.37 -7.17 0.72
C MET A 499 -17.23 -8.26 -0.35
N SER A 500 -16.48 -7.97 -1.40
CA SER A 500 -16.12 -8.95 -2.43
C SER A 500 -14.93 -9.84 -2.03
N ARG A 501 -14.17 -9.40 -1.02
CA ARG A 501 -12.99 -10.09 -0.48
C ARG A 501 -13.23 -10.46 0.97
N ASP A 502 -12.89 -11.70 1.31
CA ASP A 502 -12.91 -12.16 2.70
C ASP A 502 -11.98 -11.30 3.56
N ASP A 503 -12.37 -11.12 4.82
CA ASP A 503 -11.57 -10.40 5.81
C ASP A 503 -11.11 -9.00 5.35
N ALA A 504 -11.92 -8.27 4.58
CA ALA A 504 -11.57 -6.94 4.08
C ALA A 504 -12.46 -5.80 4.64
N HIS A 505 -13.42 -6.14 5.50
CA HIS A 505 -14.41 -5.19 6.00
C HIS A 505 -13.86 -4.28 7.11
N LEU A 506 -14.50 -3.12 7.28
CA LEU A 506 -14.27 -2.14 8.34
C LEU A 506 -15.36 -2.17 9.41
N VAL A 507 -16.52 -2.73 9.04
CA VAL A 507 -17.71 -2.91 9.85
C VAL A 507 -18.12 -4.37 9.73
N ASP A 508 -18.30 -5.04 10.86
CA ASP A 508 -18.75 -6.44 10.90
C ASP A 508 -20.22 -6.59 10.48
N ALA A 509 -20.68 -7.83 10.33
CA ALA A 509 -22.04 -8.15 9.92
C ALA A 509 -23.10 -7.50 10.83
N GLU A 510 -22.81 -7.35 12.12
CA GLU A 510 -23.66 -6.75 13.14
C GLU A 510 -23.63 -5.20 13.15
N GLY A 511 -22.84 -4.57 12.28
CA GLY A 511 -22.76 -3.12 12.15
C GLY A 511 -21.77 -2.46 13.11
N GLN A 512 -20.95 -3.23 13.84
CA GLN A 512 -19.92 -2.69 14.71
C GLN A 512 -18.63 -2.39 13.93
N VAL A 513 -18.04 -1.23 14.25
CA VAL A 513 -16.78 -0.80 13.64
C VAL A 513 -15.63 -1.60 14.26
N ASN A 514 -14.89 -2.31 13.41
CA ASN A 514 -13.74 -3.13 13.81
C ASN A 514 -12.45 -2.29 13.92
N GLU A 515 -11.30 -2.91 14.21
CA GLU A 515 -10.03 -2.19 14.37
C GLU A 515 -9.57 -1.42 13.12
N ALA A 516 -9.80 -1.97 11.93
CA ALA A 516 -9.48 -1.30 10.67
C ALA A 516 -10.38 -0.08 10.43
N GLY A 517 -11.68 -0.20 10.72
CA GLY A 517 -12.61 0.92 10.70
C GLY A 517 -12.27 2.00 11.73
N ARG A 518 -11.88 1.62 12.95
CA ARG A 518 -11.41 2.55 13.99
C ARG A 518 -10.15 3.31 13.54
N ARG A 519 -9.23 2.63 12.86
CA ARG A 519 -8.03 3.26 12.29
C ARG A 519 -8.35 4.27 11.20
N LEU A 520 -9.26 3.94 10.28
CA LEU A 520 -9.76 4.87 9.27
C LEU A 520 -10.35 6.14 9.91
N LEU A 521 -11.22 5.98 10.91
CA LEU A 521 -11.83 7.11 11.62
C LEU A 521 -10.78 7.96 12.35
N GLN A 522 -9.72 7.35 12.88
CA GLN A 522 -8.61 8.09 13.48
C GLN A 522 -7.86 8.92 12.44
N LEU A 523 -7.57 8.36 11.25
CA LEU A 523 -6.93 9.10 10.16
C LEU A 523 -7.81 10.25 9.66
N LYS A 524 -9.12 10.04 9.50
CA LYS A 524 -10.06 11.10 9.15
C LYS A 524 -10.05 12.25 10.16
N ARG A 525 -9.94 11.95 11.45
CA ARG A 525 -9.78 12.97 12.50
C ARG A 525 -8.41 13.65 12.46
N GLU A 526 -7.34 12.88 12.22
CA GLU A 526 -5.98 13.41 12.10
C GLU A 526 -5.87 14.40 10.94
N TRP A 527 -6.58 14.17 9.84
CA TRP A 527 -6.59 15.02 8.65
C TRP A 527 -7.62 16.15 8.71
N LEU A 528 -8.10 16.51 9.89
CA LEU A 528 -8.94 17.69 10.10
C LEU A 528 -8.23 18.70 10.99
N THR A 529 -8.16 19.93 10.51
CA THR A 529 -7.48 21.01 11.23
C THR A 529 -8.40 21.65 12.26
N HIS A 530 -7.90 21.73 13.49
CA HIS A 530 -8.48 22.52 14.56
C HIS A 530 -7.38 23.39 15.15
N ALA A 531 -7.59 24.70 15.19
CA ALA A 531 -6.62 25.64 15.75
C ALA A 531 -7.36 26.65 16.65
N HIS A 532 -6.77 26.98 17.78
CA HIS A 532 -7.30 27.99 18.68
C HIS A 532 -6.16 28.72 19.37
N GLY A 533 -6.41 29.98 19.74
CA GLY A 533 -5.44 30.79 20.46
C GLY A 533 -5.85 32.25 20.49
N HIS A 534 -4.89 33.12 20.77
CA HIS A 534 -5.09 34.56 20.72
C HIS A 534 -4.29 35.16 19.58
N ALA A 535 -4.81 36.24 18.99
CA ALA A 535 -4.05 37.04 18.04
C ALA A 535 -2.85 37.71 18.76
N ASP A 536 -1.73 37.84 18.04
CA ASP A 536 -0.52 38.48 18.54
C ASP A 536 -0.63 40.01 18.61
N ASP A 537 0.47 40.70 18.94
CA ASP A 537 0.51 42.17 19.08
C ASP A 537 0.24 42.90 17.75
N ASN A 538 0.33 42.21 16.62
CA ASN A 538 -0.01 42.72 15.29
C ASN A 538 -1.47 42.41 14.90
N GLY A 539 -2.23 41.76 15.78
CA GLY A 539 -3.58 41.27 15.50
C GLY A 539 -3.59 40.04 14.60
N GLU A 540 -2.50 39.26 14.56
CA GLU A 540 -2.38 38.08 13.69
C GLU A 540 -2.46 36.78 14.49
N PHE A 541 -3.27 35.83 13.99
CA PHE A 541 -3.25 34.44 14.44
C PHE A 541 -2.82 33.54 13.27
N LYS A 542 -1.73 32.81 13.46
CA LYS A 542 -1.09 32.00 12.41
C LYS A 542 -1.25 30.51 12.69
N PHE A 543 -1.63 29.75 11.67
CA PHE A 543 -1.67 28.29 11.72
C PHE A 543 -1.44 27.70 10.34
N ARG A 544 -1.16 26.40 10.27
CA ARG A 544 -1.09 25.65 9.01
C ARG A 544 -2.25 24.67 8.95
N GLY A 545 -3.11 24.80 7.94
CA GLY A 545 -4.35 24.03 7.83
C GLY A 545 -4.39 23.13 6.59
N HIS A 546 -4.98 21.96 6.72
CA HIS A 546 -5.32 21.08 5.60
C HIS A 546 -6.20 21.78 4.57
N HIS A 547 -6.06 21.44 3.30
CA HIS A 547 -6.94 22.00 2.27
C HIS A 547 -8.41 21.63 2.51
N GLY A 548 -9.32 22.57 2.27
CA GLY A 548 -10.75 22.39 2.47
C GLY A 548 -11.44 23.61 3.06
N GLU A 549 -12.67 23.42 3.54
CA GLU A 549 -13.52 24.51 4.04
C GLU A 549 -13.43 24.63 5.55
N TYR A 550 -13.47 25.88 6.02
CA TYR A 550 -13.27 26.24 7.41
C TYR A 550 -14.34 27.19 7.90
N HIS A 551 -14.53 27.15 9.22
CA HIS A 551 -15.21 28.17 9.99
C HIS A 551 -14.21 28.79 10.97
N VAL A 552 -14.18 30.12 11.04
CA VAL A 552 -13.45 30.89 12.05
C VAL A 552 -14.41 31.68 12.91
N ASP A 553 -14.14 31.67 14.21
CA ASP A 553 -14.77 32.47 15.23
C ASP A 553 -13.72 33.40 15.83
N VAL A 554 -13.97 34.70 15.80
CA VAL A 554 -13.15 35.72 16.45
C VAL A 554 -13.96 36.32 17.59
N THR A 555 -13.49 36.16 18.81
CA THR A 555 -14.12 36.70 20.02
C THR A 555 -13.29 37.87 20.54
N THR A 556 -13.96 39.01 20.70
CA THR A 556 -13.41 40.24 21.29
C THR A 556 -14.23 40.59 22.53
N PRO A 557 -13.76 41.51 23.39
CA PRO A 557 -14.54 42.01 24.53
C PRO A 557 -15.89 42.62 24.14
N THR A 558 -16.02 43.12 22.91
CA THR A 558 -17.23 43.79 22.41
C THR A 558 -18.18 42.87 21.66
N GLY A 559 -17.76 41.64 21.29
CA GLY A 559 -18.60 40.69 20.59
C GLY A 559 -17.85 39.57 19.87
N LYS A 560 -18.61 38.70 19.20
CA LYS A 560 -18.11 37.55 18.43
C LYS A 560 -18.46 37.71 16.96
N ILE A 561 -17.49 37.47 16.09
CA ILE A 561 -17.66 37.42 14.63
C ILE A 561 -17.36 36.01 14.14
N SER A 562 -18.16 35.55 13.17
CA SER A 562 -18.10 34.21 12.61
C SER A 562 -18.05 34.31 11.08
N GLN A 563 -17.12 33.60 10.44
CA GLN A 563 -16.95 33.61 8.98
C GLN A 563 -16.51 32.24 8.48
N THR A 564 -16.91 31.89 7.24
CA THR A 564 -16.38 30.75 6.50
C THR A 564 -15.32 31.17 5.49
N PHE A 565 -14.35 30.29 5.24
CA PHE A 565 -13.32 30.49 4.24
C PHE A 565 -12.79 29.14 3.73
N THR A 566 -12.16 29.16 2.57
CA THR A 566 -11.55 27.97 1.95
C THR A 566 -10.04 28.10 1.98
N VAL A 567 -9.37 27.00 2.31
CA VAL A 567 -7.91 26.87 2.19
C VAL A 567 -7.64 26.02 0.95
N ASP A 568 -7.33 26.67 -0.16
CA ASP A 568 -6.93 26.02 -1.41
C ASP A 568 -5.43 25.75 -1.47
N LYS A 569 -5.03 24.79 -2.31
CA LYS A 569 -3.63 24.44 -2.57
C LYS A 569 -2.89 25.61 -3.23
N ASP A 570 -1.83 26.08 -2.57
CA ASP A 570 -0.96 27.18 -3.01
C ASP A 570 0.28 27.23 -2.10
N ASP A 571 1.39 27.75 -2.61
CA ASP A 571 2.63 27.94 -1.84
C ASP A 571 2.61 29.24 -1.02
N ALA A 572 1.86 30.25 -1.45
CA ALA A 572 1.77 31.52 -0.75
C ALA A 572 0.83 31.43 0.48
N PRO A 573 1.15 32.06 1.62
CA PRO A 573 0.23 32.08 2.76
C PRO A 573 -1.13 32.69 2.41
N LEU A 574 -2.22 32.10 2.91
CA LEU A 574 -3.56 32.67 2.81
C LEU A 574 -3.76 33.72 3.92
N VAL A 575 -4.08 34.95 3.55
CA VAL A 575 -4.37 36.02 4.53
C VAL A 575 -5.87 36.28 4.58
N LEU A 576 -6.48 35.95 5.72
CA LEU A 576 -7.90 36.19 6.00
C LEU A 576 -8.05 37.46 6.84
N ASN A 577 -8.59 38.52 6.24
CA ASN A 577 -8.81 39.80 6.94
C ASN A 577 -10.20 39.81 7.58
N ILE A 578 -10.27 39.93 8.90
CA ILE A 578 -11.50 40.01 9.68
C ILE A 578 -11.55 41.37 10.37
N LYS A 579 -12.60 42.13 10.10
CA LYS A 579 -12.84 43.43 10.74
C LYS A 579 -13.76 43.25 11.93
N VAL A 580 -13.33 43.74 13.10
CA VAL A 580 -14.07 43.69 14.37
C VAL A 580 -14.48 45.08 14.87
#